data_AF-A0A084DF93-F1
#
_entry.id   AF-A0A084DF93-F1
#
_cell.length_a   1.000
_cell.length_b   1.000
_cell.length_c   1.000
_cell.angle_alpha   90.00
_cell.angle_beta   90.00
_cell.angle_gamma   90.00
#
_symmetry.space_group_name_H-M   'P 1'
#
loop_
_entity.id
_entity.type
_entity.pdbx_description
1 polymer ?
#
loop_
_entity_poly.entity_id
_entity_poly.type
_entity_poly.pdbx_seq_one_letter_code
_entity_poly.pdbx_strand_id
1 'polypeptide(L)'
;MLVCAAALVMSAGCAQLRSGGQDANARDDASSASTPLVDFVIPADALGARDPQLTALLAKVGALASKQSQPMTIRVAALPQDFGYLNQSLRRGIATPRAASVRVENVAAGSCRPYSVQVEPTQTR
;
A
#
# COMPACT_ATOMS: atom_id res chain seq x y z
N MET A 1 -15.77 44.66 43.74
CA MET A 1 -16.08 43.21 43.79
C MET A 1 -14.88 42.43 43.27
N LEU A 2 -14.64 41.26 43.86
CA LEU A 2 -13.63 40.22 43.53
C LEU A 2 -12.14 40.60 43.79
N VAL A 3 -11.50 40.19 44.88
CA VAL A 3 -11.12 38.84 45.41
C VAL A 3 -9.74 38.39 44.90
N CYS A 4 -8.81 38.22 45.85
CA CYS A 4 -7.46 37.67 45.73
C CYS A 4 -7.45 36.20 45.29
N ALA A 5 -6.39 35.78 44.58
CA ALA A 5 -5.84 34.42 44.73
C ALA A 5 -4.37 34.36 44.29
N ALA A 6 -3.51 33.86 45.19
CA ALA A 6 -2.11 33.55 44.98
C ALA A 6 -1.93 32.09 44.53
N ALA A 7 -0.90 31.79 43.73
CA ALA A 7 -0.32 30.45 43.55
C ALA A 7 1.10 30.60 42.95
N LEU A 8 2.16 30.52 43.76
CA LEU A 8 2.97 29.33 44.12
C LEU A 8 3.82 28.77 42.97
N VAL A 9 5.13 29.06 43.08
CA VAL A 9 6.25 28.43 42.36
C VAL A 9 6.48 27.03 42.94
N MET A 10 6.63 26.01 42.09
CA MET A 10 7.04 24.65 42.50
C MET A 10 8.23 24.15 41.66
N SER A 11 9.36 24.09 42.36
CA SER A 11 10.47 23.12 42.35
C SER A 11 10.78 22.25 41.11
N ALA A 12 12.07 22.29 40.78
CA ALA A 12 12.81 21.32 39.98
C ALA A 12 12.85 19.90 40.58
N GLY A 13 12.98 18.90 39.69
CA GLY A 13 13.77 17.68 39.91
C GLY A 13 13.01 16.42 40.36
N CYS A 14 12.91 15.43 39.47
CA CYS A 14 13.24 14.02 39.77
C CYS A 14 13.35 13.23 38.46
N ALA A 15 14.58 12.95 38.06
CA ALA A 15 14.91 11.80 37.25
C ALA A 15 14.60 10.54 38.08
N GLN A 16 13.82 9.60 37.55
CA GLN A 16 13.86 8.20 38.00
C GLN A 16 13.84 7.26 36.80
N LEU A 17 15.05 6.89 36.38
CA LEU A 17 15.33 5.58 35.81
C LEU A 17 15.07 4.53 36.91
N ARG A 18 14.19 3.55 36.64
CA ARG A 18 14.34 2.16 37.11
C ARG A 18 13.53 1.20 36.26
N SER A 19 14.26 0.21 35.73
CA SER A 19 13.85 -0.94 34.96
C SER A 19 13.18 -2.01 35.83
N GLY A 20 12.28 -2.83 35.22
CA GLY A 20 12.07 -4.23 35.61
C GLY A 20 10.62 -4.67 35.90
N GLY A 21 10.13 -5.65 35.14
CA GLY A 21 8.89 -6.42 35.35
C GLY A 21 7.92 -6.29 34.16
N GLN A 22 8.11 -6.97 33.02
CA GLN A 22 7.83 -8.40 32.77
C GLN A 22 6.39 -8.85 33.13
N ASP A 23 5.68 -9.21 32.05
CA ASP A 23 4.59 -10.18 31.91
C ASP A 23 3.14 -9.77 32.26
N ALA A 24 2.35 -9.43 31.22
CA ALA A 24 1.11 -10.14 30.87
C ALA A 24 0.44 -9.59 29.58
N ASN A 25 0.63 -10.32 28.48
CA ASN A 25 -0.30 -10.57 27.37
C ASN A 25 -1.36 -9.51 26.99
N ALA A 26 -1.14 -8.85 25.85
CA ALA A 26 -2.16 -8.76 24.80
C ALA A 26 -1.46 -8.64 23.44
N ARG A 27 -1.67 -9.66 22.61
CA ARG A 27 -1.22 -9.79 21.23
C ARG A 27 -1.79 -8.64 20.40
N ASP A 28 -0.97 -8.01 19.57
CA ASP A 28 -1.45 -7.58 18.25
C ASP A 28 -0.28 -7.65 17.26
N ASP A 29 -0.62 -8.11 16.07
CA ASP A 29 0.17 -9.02 15.28
C ASP A 29 1.53 -8.51 14.80
N ALA A 30 2.48 -9.44 14.77
CA ALA A 30 3.61 -9.39 13.86
C ALA A 30 3.07 -9.02 12.46
N SER A 31 3.44 -7.82 11.98
CA SER A 31 3.20 -7.44 10.61
C SER A 31 3.92 -8.45 9.73
N SER A 32 3.19 -9.48 9.30
CA SER A 32 3.50 -10.29 8.14
C SER A 32 3.27 -9.41 6.92
N ALA A 33 4.03 -8.32 6.83
CA ALA A 33 4.03 -7.43 5.68
C ALA A 33 4.73 -8.19 4.55
N SER A 34 3.94 -8.99 3.82
CA SER A 34 4.35 -9.55 2.54
C SER A 34 4.98 -8.44 1.71
N THR A 35 6.29 -8.50 1.50
CA THR A 35 7.01 -7.48 0.75
C THR A 35 6.48 -7.48 -0.70
N PRO A 36 6.05 -6.34 -1.24
CA PRO A 36 5.54 -6.30 -2.60
C PRO A 36 6.66 -6.69 -3.58
N LEU A 37 6.32 -7.59 -4.51
CA LEU A 37 7.21 -8.01 -5.59
C LEU A 37 7.49 -6.86 -6.57
N VAL A 38 6.50 -5.99 -6.75
CA VAL A 38 6.59 -4.78 -7.56
C VAL A 38 5.87 -3.67 -6.80
N ASP A 39 6.48 -2.49 -6.75
CA ASP A 39 5.86 -1.26 -6.29
C ASP A 39 6.42 -0.12 -7.13
N PHE A 40 5.58 0.51 -7.96
CA PHE A 40 5.99 1.70 -8.69
C PHE A 40 4.85 2.70 -8.85
N VAL A 41 5.26 3.97 -8.95
CA VAL A 41 4.39 5.10 -9.21
C VAL A 41 4.23 5.28 -10.71
N ILE A 42 2.99 5.46 -11.18
CA ILE A 42 2.70 5.80 -12.58
C ILE A 42 2.93 7.30 -12.76
N PRO A 43 3.81 7.72 -13.69
CA PRO A 43 3.95 9.13 -14.05
C PRO A 43 2.63 9.72 -14.58
N ALA A 44 2.26 10.91 -14.11
CA ALA A 44 0.97 11.53 -14.44
C ALA A 44 0.83 11.85 -15.94
N ASP A 45 1.93 12.21 -16.59
CA ASP A 45 2.04 12.49 -18.02
C ASP A 45 1.83 11.24 -18.89
N ALA A 46 2.36 10.08 -18.46
CA ALA A 46 2.26 8.83 -19.20
C ALA A 46 0.82 8.32 -19.30
N LEU A 47 0.01 8.54 -18.25
CA LEU A 47 -1.35 8.03 -18.22
C LEU A 47 -2.32 8.83 -19.10
N GLY A 48 -2.25 10.17 -19.03
CA GLY A 48 -3.06 11.05 -19.87
C GLY A 48 -2.80 10.84 -21.37
N ALA A 49 -1.55 10.56 -21.73
CA ALA A 49 -1.13 10.27 -23.09
C ALA A 49 -1.43 8.82 -23.54
N ARG A 50 -1.86 7.93 -22.64
CA ARG A 50 -1.94 6.47 -22.86
C ARG A 50 -0.65 5.93 -23.46
N ASP A 51 0.47 6.28 -22.84
CA ASP A 51 1.80 6.00 -23.34
C ASP A 51 1.99 4.50 -23.66
N PRO A 52 2.47 4.15 -24.88
CA PRO A 52 2.79 2.77 -25.23
C PRO A 52 3.85 2.15 -24.30
N GLN A 53 4.79 2.93 -23.74
CA GLN A 53 5.79 2.42 -22.80
C GLN A 53 5.15 2.01 -21.47
N LEU A 54 4.24 2.83 -20.93
CA LEU A 54 3.43 2.46 -19.77
C LEU A 54 2.58 1.21 -20.04
N THR A 55 1.95 1.13 -21.21
CA THR A 55 1.18 -0.05 -21.63
C THR A 55 2.05 -1.31 -21.60
N ALA A 56 3.26 -1.24 -22.15
CA ALA A 56 4.20 -2.34 -22.17
C ALA A 56 4.69 -2.72 -20.77
N LEU A 57 4.91 -1.74 -19.89
CA LEU A 57 5.28 -1.97 -18.50
C LEU A 57 4.17 -2.70 -17.74
N LEU A 58 2.92 -2.25 -17.86
CA LEU A 58 1.75 -2.90 -17.25
C LEU A 58 1.57 -4.33 -17.76
N ALA A 59 1.76 -4.58 -19.06
CA ALA A 59 1.76 -5.93 -19.59
C ALA A 59 2.88 -6.79 -18.99
N LYS A 60 4.09 -6.24 -18.80
CA LYS A 60 5.18 -6.97 -18.12
C LYS A 60 4.85 -7.29 -16.67
N VAL A 61 4.18 -6.39 -15.96
CA VAL A 61 3.72 -6.58 -14.58
C VAL A 61 2.69 -7.72 -14.51
N GLY A 62 1.70 -7.71 -15.41
CA GLY A 62 0.74 -8.81 -15.53
C GLY A 62 1.40 -10.15 -15.85
N ALA A 63 2.38 -10.16 -16.75
CA ALA A 63 3.16 -11.35 -17.07
C ALA A 63 3.97 -11.84 -15.87
N LEU A 64 4.63 -10.93 -15.15
CA LEU A 64 5.41 -11.23 -13.96
C LEU A 64 4.55 -11.84 -12.85
N ALA A 65 3.36 -11.27 -12.60
CA ALA A 65 2.42 -11.81 -11.63
C ALA A 65 1.95 -13.22 -12.01
N SER A 66 1.72 -13.48 -13.31
CA SER A 66 1.28 -14.80 -13.79
C SER A 66 2.37 -15.88 -13.76
N LYS A 67 3.65 -15.48 -13.69
CA LYS A 67 4.79 -16.40 -13.59
C LYS A 67 5.07 -16.85 -12.16
N GLN A 68 4.46 -16.22 -11.16
CA GLN A 68 4.66 -16.60 -9.76
C GLN A 68 4.05 -17.98 -9.49
N SER A 69 4.70 -18.74 -8.61
CA SER A 69 4.22 -20.06 -8.20
C SER A 69 2.93 -19.98 -7.39
N GLN A 70 2.83 -18.96 -6.54
CA GLN A 70 1.69 -18.68 -5.67
C GLN A 70 0.71 -17.66 -6.28
N PRO A 71 -0.55 -17.60 -5.80
CA PRO A 71 -1.49 -16.58 -6.23
C PRO A 71 -1.02 -15.17 -5.89
N MET A 72 -1.23 -14.23 -6.81
CA MET A 72 -0.80 -12.83 -6.68
C MET A 72 -1.98 -11.88 -6.80
N THR A 73 -1.89 -10.75 -6.12
CA THR A 73 -2.81 -9.63 -6.22
C THR A 73 -2.06 -8.42 -6.77
N ILE A 74 -2.59 -7.85 -7.84
CA ILE A 74 -2.13 -6.59 -8.42
C ILE A 74 -3.07 -5.49 -7.93
N ARG A 75 -2.61 -4.65 -6.99
CA ARG A 75 -3.35 -3.46 -6.55
C ARG A 75 -3.00 -2.29 -7.45
N VAL A 76 -4.02 -1.62 -7.96
CA VAL A 76 -3.90 -0.43 -8.81
C VAL A 76 -4.56 0.73 -8.09
N ALA A 77 -3.77 1.70 -7.64
CA ALA A 77 -4.27 2.94 -7.09
C ALA A 77 -4.32 4.00 -8.20
N ALA A 78 -5.53 4.42 -8.60
CA ALA A 78 -5.73 5.40 -9.67
C ALA A 78 -7.13 6.05 -9.56
N LEU A 79 -7.42 7.04 -10.40
CA LEU A 79 -8.79 7.56 -10.52
C LEU A 79 -9.71 6.54 -11.21
N PRO A 80 -11.02 6.54 -10.88
CA PRO A 80 -12.00 5.61 -11.45
C PRO A 80 -12.03 5.57 -12.97
N GLN A 81 -11.87 6.71 -13.65
CA GLN A 81 -11.92 6.78 -15.11
C GLN A 81 -10.76 6.02 -15.80
N ASP A 82 -9.64 5.82 -15.11
CA ASP A 82 -8.43 5.27 -15.70
C ASP A 82 -8.34 3.74 -15.56
N PHE A 83 -9.14 3.15 -14.65
CA PHE A 83 -9.12 1.71 -14.39
C PHE A 83 -9.41 0.85 -15.62
N GLY A 84 -10.23 1.33 -16.56
CA GLY A 84 -10.50 0.58 -17.79
C GLY A 84 -9.22 0.30 -18.58
N TYR A 85 -8.42 1.34 -18.82
CA TYR A 85 -7.16 1.25 -19.53
C TYR A 85 -6.11 0.46 -18.74
N LEU A 86 -5.96 0.75 -17.44
CA LEU A 86 -4.96 0.09 -16.58
C LEU A 86 -5.20 -1.42 -16.49
N ASN A 87 -6.45 -1.82 -16.22
CA ASN A 87 -6.83 -3.22 -16.09
C ASN A 87 -6.68 -3.98 -17.40
N GLN A 88 -7.05 -3.35 -18.52
CA GLN A 88 -6.85 -3.97 -19.83
C GLN A 88 -5.37 -4.19 -20.11
N SER A 89 -4.53 -3.20 -19.82
CA SER A 89 -3.07 -3.26 -20.07
C SER A 89 -2.40 -4.34 -19.22
N LEU A 90 -2.76 -4.45 -17.93
CA LEU A 90 -2.32 -5.53 -17.05
C LEU A 90 -2.76 -6.90 -17.58
N ARG A 91 -4.05 -7.05 -17.91
CA ARG A 91 -4.63 -8.33 -18.37
C ARG A 91 -4.03 -8.82 -19.68
N ARG A 92 -3.59 -7.95 -20.58
CA ARG A 92 -2.85 -8.32 -21.79
C ARG A 92 -1.58 -9.11 -21.49
N GLY A 93 -0.96 -8.87 -20.33
CA GLY A 93 0.24 -9.56 -19.90
C GLY A 93 0.01 -10.88 -19.16
N ILE A 94 -1.16 -11.04 -18.55
CA ILE A 94 -1.46 -12.21 -17.72
C ILE A 94 -1.64 -13.44 -18.60
N ALA A 95 -0.83 -14.48 -18.38
CA ALA A 95 -0.98 -15.74 -19.10
C ALA A 95 -2.36 -16.37 -18.80
N THR A 96 -3.13 -16.70 -19.85
CA THR A 96 -4.48 -17.27 -19.74
C THR A 96 -4.60 -18.44 -18.76
N PRO A 97 -3.67 -19.44 -18.74
CA PRO A 97 -3.74 -20.56 -17.79
C PRO A 97 -3.60 -20.14 -16.32
N ARG A 98 -3.03 -18.97 -16.06
CA ARG A 98 -2.76 -18.41 -14.73
C ARG A 98 -3.68 -17.23 -14.37
N ALA A 99 -4.68 -16.94 -15.20
CA ALA A 99 -5.58 -15.82 -14.98
C ALA A 99 -6.39 -15.93 -13.69
N ALA A 100 -6.75 -17.15 -13.25
CA ALA A 100 -7.47 -17.36 -11.99
C ALA A 100 -6.59 -17.13 -10.74
N SER A 101 -5.27 -17.29 -10.86
CA SER A 101 -4.32 -17.06 -9.77
C SER A 101 -3.85 -15.61 -9.63
N VAL A 102 -4.21 -14.73 -10.58
CA VAL A 102 -3.86 -13.31 -10.54
C VAL A 102 -5.13 -12.48 -10.35
N ARG A 103 -5.25 -11.83 -9.19
CA ARG A 103 -6.36 -10.91 -8.90
C ARG A 103 -5.91 -9.49 -9.22
N VAL A 104 -6.82 -8.68 -9.77
CA VAL A 104 -6.57 -7.25 -10.01
C VAL A 104 -7.56 -6.47 -9.15
N GLU A 105 -7.05 -5.64 -8.26
CA GLU A 105 -7.82 -4.85 -7.31
C GLU A 105 -7.65 -3.36 -7.63
N ASN A 106 -8.77 -2.66 -7.82
CA ASN A 106 -8.77 -1.23 -8.06
C ASN A 106 -9.02 -0.49 -6.75
N VAL A 107 -8.13 0.44 -6.42
CA VAL A 107 -8.25 1.31 -5.25
C VAL A 107 -8.35 2.75 -5.75
N ALA A 108 -9.44 3.44 -5.45
CA ALA A 108 -9.58 4.84 -5.84
C ALA A 108 -8.51 5.68 -5.14
N ALA A 109 -7.61 6.27 -5.91
CA ALA A 109 -6.66 7.24 -5.41
C ALA A 109 -7.39 8.57 -5.17
N GLY A 110 -7.08 9.23 -4.04
CA GLY A 110 -7.51 10.61 -3.83
C GLY A 110 -6.85 11.55 -4.82
N SER A 111 -7.45 12.73 -5.07
CA SER A 111 -6.99 13.71 -6.07
C SER A 111 -5.55 14.21 -5.90
N CYS A 112 -4.95 14.04 -4.72
CA CYS A 112 -3.58 14.44 -4.42
C CYS A 112 -2.63 13.24 -4.20
N ARG A 113 -3.05 12.02 -4.54
CA ARG A 113 -2.21 10.83 -4.43
C ARG A 113 -1.68 10.43 -5.80
N PRO A 114 -0.37 10.13 -5.91
CA PRO A 114 0.17 9.58 -7.13
C PRO A 114 -0.46 8.22 -7.40
N TYR A 115 -0.59 7.89 -8.67
CA TYR A 115 -1.08 6.59 -9.05
C TYR A 115 0.00 5.55 -8.85
N SER A 116 -0.36 4.33 -8.50
CA SER A 116 0.61 3.28 -8.25
C SER A 116 0.09 1.91 -8.64
N VAL A 117 1.03 1.00 -8.91
CA VAL A 117 0.77 -0.41 -9.11
C VAL A 117 1.65 -1.20 -8.17
N GLN A 118 1.01 -2.05 -7.39
CA GLN A 118 1.65 -2.95 -6.45
C GLN A 118 1.30 -4.38 -6.79
N VAL A 119 2.29 -5.28 -6.70
CA VAL A 119 2.08 -6.71 -6.88
C VAL A 119 2.54 -7.41 -5.63
N GLU A 120 1.63 -8.11 -4.98
CA GLU A 120 1.88 -8.80 -3.73
C GLU A 120 1.30 -10.22 -3.74
N PRO A 121 1.82 -11.13 -2.92
CA PRO A 121 1.19 -12.41 -2.67
C PRO A 121 -0.26 -12.22 -2.21
N THR A 122 -1.19 -12.97 -2.77
CA THR A 122 -2.56 -12.97 -2.26
C THR A 122 -2.57 -13.58 -0.87
N GLN A 123 -2.94 -12.79 0.15
CA GLN A 123 -3.09 -13.31 1.50
C GLN A 123 -4.23 -14.33 1.54
N THR A 124 -3.89 -15.60 1.76
CA THR A 124 -4.85 -16.65 2.08
C THR A 124 -5.18 -16.52 3.56
N ARG A 125 -6.40 -16.07 3.86
CA ARG A 125 -6.91 -16.00 5.22
C ARG A 125 -7.25 -17.40 5.76
#